data_AF-A0A2T0W346-F1
#
_entry.id   AF-A0A2T0W346-F1
#
_cell.length_a   1.000
_cell.length_b   1.000
_cell.length_c   1.000
_cell.angle_alpha   90.00
_cell.angle_beta   90.00
_cell.angle_gamma   90.00
#
_symmetry.space_group_name_H-M   'P 1'
#
loop_
_entity.id
_entity.type
_entity.pdbx_description
1 polymer ?
#
loop_
_entity_poly.entity_id
_entity_poly.type
_entity_poly.pdbx_seq_one_letter_code
_entity_poly.pdbx_strand_id
1 'polypeptide(L)'
;MTNGNKTAIVTGGLSGMGLAIARRLAKDGATIVVGARSAGDAAHVRDILGREHATLHAAALDVRSSESVDAFVADVAATHGSVDILINAAGVYE
;
A
#
# COMPACT_ATOMS: atom_id res chain seq x y z
N MET A 1 -7.24 -8.88 -17.17
CA MET A 1 -8.31 -8.63 -16.17
C MET A 1 -8.10 -7.22 -15.65
N THR A 2 -9.12 -6.36 -15.71
CA THR A 2 -9.03 -4.98 -15.19
C THR A 2 -9.43 -4.98 -13.72
N ASN A 3 -8.57 -4.50 -12.83
CA ASN A 3 -8.86 -4.33 -11.41
C ASN A 3 -9.51 -2.97 -11.10
N GLY A 4 -10.11 -2.34 -12.12
CA GLY A 4 -10.86 -1.09 -11.95
C GLY A 4 -11.89 -1.24 -10.82
N ASN A 5 -11.82 -0.32 -9.85
CA ASN A 5 -12.62 -0.26 -8.63
C ASN A 5 -12.24 -1.22 -7.50
N LYS A 6 -11.12 -1.95 -7.58
CA LYS A 6 -10.63 -2.72 -6.42
C LYS A 6 -9.70 -1.88 -5.57
N THR A 7 -9.81 -2.00 -4.26
CA THR A 7 -8.85 -1.45 -3.30
C THR A 7 -7.93 -2.56 -2.80
N ALA A 8 -6.62 -2.33 -2.87
CA ALA A 8 -5.60 -3.26 -2.42
C ALA A 8 -4.74 -2.65 -1.30
N ILE A 9 -4.52 -3.41 -0.23
CA ILE A 9 -3.48 -3.13 0.76
C ILE A 9 -2.22 -3.91 0.37
N VAL A 10 -1.07 -3.25 0.37
CA VAL A 10 0.25 -3.88 0.20
C VAL A 10 1.14 -3.52 1.38
N THR A 11 1.42 -4.48 2.26
CA THR A 11 2.37 -4.27 3.36
C THR A 11 3.81 -4.40 2.82
N GLY A 12 4.76 -3.59 3.31
CA GLY A 12 6.12 -3.56 2.77
C GLY A 12 6.22 -3.05 1.33
N GLY A 13 5.20 -2.34 0.82
CA GLY A 13 5.07 -1.96 -0.59
C GLY A 13 5.98 -0.82 -1.09
N LEU A 14 6.94 -0.35 -0.28
CA LEU A 14 7.88 0.71 -0.68
C LEU A 14 9.20 0.18 -1.27
N SER A 15 9.40 -1.14 -1.33
CA SER A 15 10.59 -1.73 -1.94
C SER A 15 10.33 -3.14 -2.49
N GLY A 16 11.32 -3.68 -3.22
CA GLY A 16 11.35 -5.07 -3.65
C GLY A 16 10.07 -5.54 -4.36
N MET A 17 9.62 -6.75 -4.00
CA MET A 17 8.42 -7.37 -4.58
C MET A 17 7.14 -6.60 -4.25
N GLY A 18 7.00 -6.07 -3.04
CA GLY A 18 5.83 -5.29 -2.64
C GLY A 18 5.61 -4.09 -3.54
N LEU A 19 6.68 -3.34 -3.85
CA LEU A 19 6.62 -2.20 -4.75
C LEU A 19 6.27 -2.60 -6.19
N ALA A 20 6.86 -3.67 -6.70
CA ALA A 20 6.58 -4.16 -8.04
C ALA A 20 5.09 -4.58 -8.18
N ILE A 21 4.55 -5.26 -7.18
CA ILE A 21 3.14 -5.67 -7.13
C ILE A 21 2.23 -4.44 -7.05
N ALA A 22 2.52 -3.49 -6.16
CA ALA A 22 1.75 -2.25 -6.01
C ALA A 22 1.66 -1.48 -7.33
N ARG A 23 2.79 -1.27 -8.02
CA ARG A 23 2.84 -0.60 -9.33
C ARG A 23 2.07 -1.36 -10.41
N ARG A 24 2.14 -2.70 -10.41
CA ARG A 24 1.40 -3.51 -11.38
C ARG A 24 -0.11 -3.42 -11.16
N LEU A 25 -0.57 -3.56 -9.91
CA LEU A 25 -2.00 -3.46 -9.58
C LEU A 25 -2.55 -2.06 -9.88
N ALA A 26 -1.78 -1.00 -9.60
CA ALA A 26 -2.15 0.37 -9.95
C ALA A 26 -2.31 0.54 -11.48
N LYS A 27 -1.39 -0.02 -12.29
CA LYS A 27 -1.52 -0.04 -13.76
C LYS A 27 -2.76 -0.78 -14.25
N ASP A 28 -3.23 -1.77 -13.50
CA ASP A 28 -4.46 -2.51 -13.80
C ASP A 28 -5.73 -1.79 -13.29
N GLY A 29 -5.60 -0.58 -12.73
CA GLY A 29 -6.70 0.32 -12.35
C GLY A 29 -7.16 0.21 -10.90
N ALA A 30 -6.43 -0.50 -10.04
CA ALA A 30 -6.76 -0.59 -8.63
C ALA A 30 -6.31 0.66 -7.84
N THR A 31 -7.03 0.94 -6.76
CA THR A 31 -6.58 1.83 -5.68
C THR A 31 -5.67 1.04 -4.76
N ILE A 32 -4.47 1.57 -4.49
CA ILE A 32 -3.46 0.88 -3.71
C ILE A 32 -3.10 1.71 -2.49
N VAL A 33 -3.18 1.10 -1.31
CA VAL A 33 -2.63 1.66 -0.07
C VAL A 33 -1.46 0.81 0.39
N VAL A 34 -0.28 1.44 0.43
CA VAL A 34 0.96 0.82 0.88
C VAL A 34 1.15 1.06 2.37
N GLY A 35 1.30 -0.01 3.14
CA GLY A 35 1.69 0.07 4.55
C GLY A 35 3.18 -0.16 4.73
N ALA A 36 3.90 0.77 5.37
CA ALA A 36 5.32 0.62 5.69
C ALA A 36 5.70 1.30 7.01
N ARG A 37 6.71 0.78 7.71
CA ARG A 37 7.18 1.33 9.01
C ARG A 37 7.77 2.73 8.86
N SER A 38 8.59 2.93 7.83
CA SER A 38 9.08 4.25 7.45
C SER A 38 8.41 4.63 6.15
N ALA A 39 7.41 5.49 6.24
CA ALA A 39 6.79 6.09 5.07
C ALA A 39 7.68 7.14 4.40
N GLY A 40 8.95 7.31 4.83
CA GLY A 40 9.88 8.30 4.27
C GLY A 40 9.34 9.73 4.28
N ASP A 41 10.01 10.63 3.56
CA ASP A 41 9.40 11.91 3.18
C ASP A 41 8.38 11.66 2.05
N ALA A 42 7.25 12.37 2.08
CA ALA A 42 6.17 12.26 1.11
C ALA A 42 6.65 12.49 -0.33
N ALA A 43 7.67 13.33 -0.54
CA ALA A 43 8.29 13.50 -1.85
C ALA A 43 8.98 12.23 -2.35
N HIS A 44 9.73 11.55 -1.48
CA HIS A 44 10.43 10.31 -1.80
C HIS A 44 9.46 9.16 -2.08
N VAL A 45 8.40 9.03 -1.28
CA VAL A 45 7.37 8.03 -1.52
C VAL A 45 6.64 8.24 -2.83
N ARG A 46 6.29 9.48 -3.18
CA ARG A 46 5.69 9.76 -4.50
C ARG A 46 6.61 9.39 -5.65
N ASP A 47 7.92 9.59 -5.49
CA ASP A 47 8.91 9.18 -6.49
C ASP A 47 8.99 7.66 -6.62
N ILE A 48 9.06 6.95 -5.48
CA ILE A 48 9.06 5.48 -5.41
C ILE A 48 7.79 4.87 -6.00
N LEU A 49 6.62 5.47 -5.76
CA LEU A 49 5.34 4.94 -6.20
C LEU A 49 5.04 5.28 -7.66
N GLY A 50 5.69 6.32 -8.19
CA GLY A 50 5.52 6.81 -9.55
C GLY A 50 4.45 7.89 -9.62
N ARG A 51 4.83 9.07 -10.12
CA ARG A 51 3.98 10.26 -10.21
C ARG A 51 2.73 10.08 -11.07
N GLU A 52 2.73 9.09 -11.95
CA GLU A 52 1.63 8.81 -12.88
C GLU A 52 0.50 7.96 -12.27
N HIS A 53 0.72 7.39 -11.08
CA HIS A 53 -0.27 6.54 -10.40
C HIS A 53 -0.98 7.32 -9.29
N ALA A 54 -2.00 8.11 -9.68
CA ALA A 54 -2.82 8.90 -8.75
C ALA A 54 -3.56 8.07 -7.68
N THR A 55 -3.61 6.75 -7.87
CA THR A 55 -4.31 5.80 -6.99
C THR A 55 -3.40 5.10 -5.99
N LEU A 56 -2.12 5.51 -5.89
CA LEU A 56 -1.12 4.90 -5.01
C LEU A 56 -0.86 5.80 -3.78
N HIS A 57 -1.27 5.33 -2.61
CA HIS A 57 -1.09 6.01 -1.32
C HIS A 57 -0.13 5.22 -0.43
N ALA A 58 0.50 5.88 0.53
CA ALA A 58 1.28 5.19 1.58
C ALA A 58 0.91 5.73 2.96
N ALA A 59 0.87 4.84 3.94
CA ALA A 59 0.67 5.18 5.34
C ALA A 59 1.56 4.33 6.25
N ALA A 60 1.75 4.82 7.48
CA ALA A 60 2.57 4.14 8.48
C ALA A 60 1.90 2.82 8.91
N LEU A 61 2.68 1.73 8.92
CA LEU A 61 2.23 0.43 9.38
C LEU A 61 3.39 -0.40 9.95
N ASP A 62 3.29 -0.78 11.23
CA ASP A 62 4.04 -1.90 11.79
C ASP A 62 3.13 -3.12 11.91
N VAL A 63 3.32 -4.09 11.00
CA VAL A 63 2.53 -5.34 10.96
C VAL A 63 2.69 -6.22 12.20
N ARG A 64 3.65 -5.93 13.09
CA ARG A 64 3.86 -6.65 14.35
C ARG A 64 3.02 -6.08 15.51
N SER A 65 2.40 -4.91 15.31
CA SER A 65 1.57 -4.25 16.31
C SER A 65 0.10 -4.30 15.89
N SER A 66 -0.73 -5.00 16.65
CA SER A 66 -2.17 -5.07 16.37
C SER A 66 -2.81 -3.68 16.38
N GLU A 67 -2.41 -2.80 17.30
CA GLU A 67 -2.90 -1.42 17.35
C GLU A 67 -2.55 -0.65 16.07
N SER A 68 -1.32 -0.82 15.56
CA SER A 68 -0.92 -0.18 14.30
C SER A 68 -1.71 -0.73 13.11
N VAL A 69 -1.99 -2.03 13.10
CA VAL A 69 -2.80 -2.68 12.05
C VAL A 69 -4.24 -2.18 12.09
N ASP A 70 -4.85 -2.15 13.28
CA ASP A 70 -6.24 -1.70 13.46
C ASP A 70 -6.41 -0.24 13.04
N ALA A 71 -5.50 0.64 13.45
CA ALA A 71 -5.51 2.04 13.06
C ALA A 71 -5.34 2.23 11.54
N PHE A 72 -4.41 1.51 10.93
CA PHE A 72 -4.17 1.56 9.48
C PHE A 72 -5.39 1.08 8.69
N VAL A 73 -5.97 -0.07 9.06
CA VAL A 73 -7.14 -0.62 8.37
C VAL A 73 -8.36 0.28 8.53
N ALA A 74 -8.55 0.86 9.73
CA ALA A 74 -9.63 1.81 9.97
C ALA A 74 -9.53 3.05 9.05
N ASP A 75 -8.33 3.61 8.89
CA ASP A 75 -8.09 4.75 8.00
C ASP A 75 -8.34 4.41 6.53
N VAL A 76 -7.88 3.24 6.08
CA VAL A 76 -8.14 2.74 4.72
C VAL A 76 -9.63 2.53 4.49
N ALA A 77 -10.34 1.92 5.44
CA ALA A 77 -11.78 1.69 5.34
C ALA A 77 -12.57 3.02 5.35
N ALA A 78 -12.18 3.98 6.18
CA ALA A 78 -12.81 5.30 6.22
C ALA A 78 -12.64 6.06 4.89
N THR A 79 -11.47 5.93 4.26
CA THR A 79 -11.13 6.67 3.03
C THR A 79 -11.66 5.99 1.77
N HIS A 80 -11.62 4.66 1.71
CA HIS A 80 -11.86 3.88 0.49
C HIS A 80 -13.04 2.90 0.60
N GLY A 81 -13.68 2.79 1.76
CA GLY A 81 -14.84 1.93 2.02
C GLY A 81 -14.46 0.48 2.32
N SER A 82 -14.01 -0.27 1.31
CA SER A 82 -13.69 -1.69 1.44
C SER A 82 -12.28 -2.01 0.94
N VAL A 83 -11.75 -3.15 1.40
CA VAL A 83 -10.49 -3.73 0.91
C VAL A 83 -10.80 -5.04 0.20
N ASP A 84 -10.43 -5.14 -1.07
CA ASP A 84 -10.64 -6.33 -1.91
C ASP A 84 -9.45 -7.28 -1.92
N ILE A 85 -8.24 -6.72 -1.81
CA ILE A 85 -6.99 -7.44 -2.00
C ILE A 85 -6.04 -7.10 -0.84
N LEU A 86 -5.48 -8.12 -0.21
CA LEU A 86 -4.41 -7.98 0.77
C LEU A 86 -3.16 -8.69 0.28
N ILE A 87 -2.06 -7.94 0.16
CA ILE A 87 -0.74 -8.47 -0.14
C ILE A 87 0.15 -8.33 1.08
N ASN A 88 0.47 -9.47 1.70
CA ASN A 88 1.42 -9.54 2.82
C ASN A 88 2.84 -9.63 2.28
N ALA A 89 3.46 -8.48 2.02
CA ALA A 89 4.83 -8.39 1.49
C ALA A 89 5.82 -7.72 2.46
N ALA A 90 5.39 -7.32 3.65
CA ALA A 90 6.29 -6.91 4.72
C ALA A 90 7.14 -8.11 5.17
N GLY A 91 8.46 -7.94 5.11
CA GLY A 91 9.44 -8.92 5.55
C GLY A 91 10.80 -8.27 5.75
N VAL A 92 11.63 -8.89 6.57
CA VAL A 92 13.03 -8.54 6.77
C VAL A 92 13.85 -9.83 6.69
N TYR A 93 15.10 -9.71 6.28
CA TYR A 93 16.06 -10.81 6.32
C TYR A 93 17.09 -10.47 7.39
N GLU A 94 17.38 -11.43 8.27
CA GLU A 94 18.54 -11.43 9.18
C GLU A 94 19.49 -12.55 8.76
#